data_AF-A0A4Y6UZK7-F1
#
_entry.id   AF-A0A4Y6UZK7-F1
#
_cell.length_a   1.000
_cell.length_b   1.000
_cell.length_c   1.000
_cell.angle_alpha   90.00
_cell.angle_beta   90.00
_cell.angle_gamma   90.00
#
_symmetry.space_group_name_H-M   'P 1'
#
loop_
_entity.id
_entity.type
_entity.pdbx_description
1 polymer ?
#
loop_
_entity_poly.entity_id
_entity_poly.type
_entity_poly.pdbx_seq_one_letter_code
_entity_poly.pdbx_strand_id
1 'polypeptide(L)' 'MNRNLRPLAFLLIILPIVAALYLTFNSEFFISGGYQLALDGYVISRTLIVIFSFYLVTKLGYYILTNHKKD' A
#
# COMPACT_ATOMS: atom_id res chain seq x y z
N MET A 1 -8.84 24.03 8.30
CA MET A 1 -8.99 22.96 7.30
C MET A 1 -10.47 22.80 6.94
N ASN A 2 -10.86 23.08 5.68
CA ASN A 2 -12.26 22.96 5.21
C ASN A 2 -12.84 21.59 5.58
N ARG A 3 -13.97 21.55 6.30
CA ARG A 3 -14.57 20.31 6.84
C ARG A 3 -14.87 19.27 5.73
N ASN A 4 -15.06 19.73 4.49
CA ASN A 4 -15.38 18.93 3.31
C ASN A 4 -14.19 18.09 2.80
N LEU A 5 -12.95 18.36 3.24
CA LEU A 5 -11.74 17.64 2.78
C LEU A 5 -11.34 16.47 3.69
N ARG A 6 -11.91 16.39 4.90
CA ARG A 6 -11.65 15.29 5.85
C ARG A 6 -11.99 13.90 5.29
N PRO A 7 -13.14 13.68 4.62
CA PRO A 7 -13.44 12.38 4.04
C PRO A 7 -12.47 12.04 2.91
N LEU A 8 -12.08 13.02 2.10
CA LEU A 8 -11.10 12.84 1.01
C LEU A 8 -9.72 12.42 1.56
N ALA A 9 -9.25 13.06 2.63
CA ALA A 9 -8.00 12.71 3.29
C ALA A 9 -8.02 11.29 3.86
N PHE A 10 -9.13 10.89 4.48
CA PHE A 10 -9.33 9.52 4.97
C PHE A 10 -9.30 8.50 3.83
N LEU A 11 -9.95 8.81 2.71
CA LEU A 11 -9.97 7.97 1.51
C LEU A 11 -8.56 7.80 0.92
N LEU A 12 -7.78 8.88 0.85
CA LEU A 12 -6.39 8.85 0.38
C LEU A 12 -5.45 8.01 1.27
N ILE A 13 -5.79 7.80 2.54
CA ILE A 13 -5.00 6.97 3.46
C ILE A 13 -5.47 5.52 3.42
N ILE A 14 -6.78 5.28 3.47
CA ILE A 14 -7.36 3.94 3.49
C ILE A 14 -7.14 3.21 2.17
N LEU A 15 -7.34 3.89 1.03
CA LEU A 15 -7.24 3.30 -0.30
C LEU A 15 -5.88 2.60 -0.54
N PRO A 16 -4.71 3.24 -0.34
CA PRO A 16 -3.43 2.57 -0.57
C PRO A 16 -3.13 1.46 0.42
N ILE A 17 -3.66 1.53 1.66
CA ILE A 17 -3.52 0.43 2.64
C ILE A 17 -4.33 -0.79 2.21
N VAL A 18 -5.57 -0.58 1.77
CA VAL A 18 -6.44 -1.66 1.28
C VAL A 18 -5.85 -2.26 0.00
N ALA A 19 -5.36 -1.42 -0.93
CA ALA A 19 -4.68 -1.90 -2.13
C ALA A 19 -3.43 -2.71 -1.81
N ALA A 20 -2.59 -2.25 -0.89
CA ALA A 20 -1.39 -2.97 -0.43
C ALA A 20 -1.72 -4.35 0.15
N LEU A 21 -2.74 -4.44 1.02
CA LEU A 21 -3.21 -5.72 1.57
C LEU A 21 -3.75 -6.62 0.47
N TYR A 22 -4.61 -6.10 -0.39
CA TYR A 22 -5.20 -6.86 -1.49
C TYR A 22 -4.12 -7.45 -2.42
N LEU A 23 -3.13 -6.65 -2.81
CA LEU A 23 -2.02 -7.06 -3.68
C LEU A 23 -1.08 -8.06 -3.02
N THR A 24 -0.96 -8.01 -1.69
CA THR A 24 -0.15 -8.97 -0.91
C THR A 24 -0.79 -10.36 -0.86
N PHE A 25 -2.12 -10.42 -0.73
CA PHE A 25 -2.87 -11.68 -0.66
C PHE A 25 -3.31 -12.21 -2.03
N ASN A 26 -3.45 -11.34 -3.04
CA ASN A 26 -3.82 -11.68 -4.41
C ASN A 26 -2.64 -11.41 -5.36
N SER A 27 -1.44 -11.89 -5.00
CA SER A 27 -0.23 -11.68 -5.80
C SER A 27 -0.30 -12.33 -7.20
N GLU A 28 -1.23 -13.26 -7.40
CA GLU A 28 -1.58 -13.82 -8.71
C GLU A 28 -2.07 -12.75 -9.70
N PHE A 29 -2.57 -11.61 -9.22
CA PHE A 29 -2.94 -10.48 -10.06
C PHE A 29 -1.75 -9.91 -10.86
N PHE A 30 -0.53 -10.08 -10.38
CA PHE A 30 0.68 -9.67 -11.09
C PHE A 30 1.22 -10.73 -12.04
N ILE A 31 0.66 -11.94 -12.01
CA ILE A 31 1.06 -13.04 -12.88
C ILE A 31 0.14 -13.02 -14.10
N SER A 32 0.64 -12.53 -15.23
CA SER A 32 -0.02 -12.76 -16.51
C SER A 32 0.08 -14.25 -16.90
N GLY A 33 -0.99 -14.78 -17.50
CA GLY A 33 -1.06 -16.19 -17.90
C GLY A 33 0.13 -16.58 -18.78
N GLY A 34 0.89 -17.59 -18.36
CA GLY A 34 2.12 -18.05 -19.03
C GLY A 34 3.41 -17.87 -18.21
N TYR A 35 3.38 -17.08 -17.14
CA TYR A 35 4.55 -16.82 -16.28
C TYR A 35 4.75 -17.87 -15.16
N GLN A 36 4.12 -19.05 -15.27
CA GLN A 36 4.19 -20.12 -14.26
C GLN A 36 5.60 -20.72 -14.11
N LEU A 37 6.47 -20.59 -15.11
CA LEU A 37 7.85 -21.08 -15.06
C LEU A 37 8.80 -20.12 -14.32
N ALA A 38 8.45 -18.84 -14.15
CA ALA A 38 9.31 -17.83 -13.53
C ALA A 38 8.95 -17.65 -12.04
N LEU A 39 9.04 -18.76 -11.30
CA LEU A 39 8.69 -18.86 -9.89
C LEU A 39 9.52 -17.89 -9.02
N ASP A 40 10.78 -17.65 -9.40
CA ASP A 40 11.65 -16.67 -8.74
C ASP A 40 11.14 -15.24 -8.89
N GLY A 41 10.69 -14.87 -10.10
CA GLY A 41 10.12 -13.55 -10.36
C GLY A 41 8.87 -13.29 -9.51
N TYR A 42 8.02 -14.32 -9.36
CA TYR A 42 6.84 -14.25 -8.51
C TYR A 42 7.18 -13.99 -7.03
N VAL A 43 8.14 -14.73 -6.48
CA VAL A 43 8.57 -14.59 -5.08
C VAL A 43 9.17 -13.20 -4.83
N ILE A 44 10.01 -12.71 -5.76
CA ILE A 44 10.61 -11.37 -5.67
C ILE A 44 9.54 -10.28 -5.74
N SER A 45 8.61 -10.34 -6.71
CA SER A 45 7.53 -9.37 -6.84
C SER A 45 6.66 -9.32 -5.58
N ARG A 46 6.28 -10.47 -5.03
CA ARG A 46 5.50 -10.55 -3.79
C ARG A 46 6.26 -9.92 -2.62
N THR A 47 7.55 -10.20 -2.52
CA THR A 47 8.42 -9.64 -1.47
C THR A 47 8.51 -8.13 -1.57
N LEU A 48 8.67 -7.58 -2.79
CA LEU A 48 8.70 -6.14 -3.03
C LEU A 48 7.38 -5.47 -2.66
N ILE A 49 6.23 -6.04 -3.02
CA ILE A 49 4.91 -5.52 -2.65
C ILE A 49 4.80 -5.41 -1.13
N VAL A 50 5.22 -6.43 -0.38
CA VAL A 50 5.20 -6.42 1.08
C VAL A 50 6.09 -5.33 1.66
N ILE A 51 7.33 -5.20 1.17
CA ILE A 51 8.28 -4.17 1.65
C ILE A 51 7.74 -2.76 1.39
N PHE A 52 7.25 -2.49 0.17
CA PHE A 52 6.69 -1.18 -0.18
C PHE A 52 5.39 -0.89 0.60
N SER A 53 4.59 -1.91 0.89
CA SER A 53 3.39 -1.77 1.73
C SER A 53 3.76 -1.34 3.15
N PHE A 54 4.72 -2.01 3.78
CA PHE A 54 5.20 -1.60 5.11
C PHE A 54 5.83 -0.21 5.12
N TYR A 55 6.61 0.12 4.09
CA TYR A 55 7.18 1.44 3.93
C TYR A 55 6.09 2.53 3.85
N LEU A 56 5.08 2.30 3.02
CA LEU A 56 3.98 3.24 2.81
C LEU A 56 3.16 3.43 4.10
N VAL A 57 2.82 2.36 4.80
CA VAL A 57 2.14 2.42 6.11
C VAL A 57 2.97 3.22 7.13
N THR A 58 4.27 2.94 7.21
CA THR A 58 5.18 3.64 8.14
C THR A 58 5.29 5.13 7.82
N LYS A 59 5.43 5.48 6.53
CA LYS A 59 5.55 6.87 6.09
C LYS A 59 4.25 7.64 6.32
N LEU A 60 3.10 7.02 6.06
CA LEU A 60 1.79 7.60 6.35
C LEU A 60 1.60 7.82 7.86
N GLY A 61 1.93 6.83 8.69
CA GLY A 61 1.88 6.97 10.15
C GLY A 61 2.75 8.13 10.64
N TYR A 62 3.98 8.25 10.11
CA TYR A 62 4.88 9.35 10.44
C TYR A 62 4.33 10.72 9.99
N TYR A 63 3.74 10.79 8.80
CA TYR A 63 3.11 12.01 8.29
C TYR A 63 1.95 12.46 9.17
N ILE A 64 1.08 11.53 9.58
CA ILE A 64 -0.06 11.82 10.46
C ILE A 64 0.45 12.31 11.83
N LEU A 65 1.37 11.59 12.46
CA LEU A 65 1.93 11.94 13.78
C LEU A 65 2.63 13.30 13.78
N THR A 66 3.40 13.60 12.72
CA THR A 66 4.16 14.85 12.62
C THR A 66 3.23 16.05 12.42
N ASN A 67 2.21 15.93 11.57
CA ASN A 67 1.26 17.01 11.35
C ASN A 67 0.30 17.21 12.54
N HIS A 68 0.03 16.17 13.32
CA HIS A 68 -0.79 16.27 14.54
C HIS A 68 -0.04 16.92 15.72
N LYS A 69 1.30 16.98 15.68
CA LYS A 69 2.14 17.61 16.73
C LYS A 69 2.34 19.11 16.52
N LYS A 70 1.85 19.66 15.40
CA LYS A 70 2.01 21.07 15.03
C LYS A 70 0.78 21.94 15.37
N ASP A 71 -0.26 21.33 15.94
CA ASP A 71 -1.42 21.99 16.55
C ASP A 71 -1.25 22.04 18.09
#